data_AF-A0A8D2DRF8-F1
#
_entry.id   AF-A0A8D2DRF8-F1
#
_cell.length_a   1.000
_cell.length_b   1.000
_cell.length_c   1.000
_cell.angle_alpha   90.00
_cell.angle_beta   90.00
_cell.angle_gamma   90.00
#
_symmetry.space_group_name_H-M   'P 1'
#
loop_
_entity.id
_entity.type
_entity.pdbx_description
1 polymer ?
#
loop_
_entity_poly.entity_id
_entity_poly.type
_entity_poly.pdbx_seq_one_letter_code
_entity_poly.pdbx_strand_id
1 'polypeptide(L)'
;ACVLPPPFQALELVSKPKPYYEVGEEITYKCKAGYDQLLGFLTIATCEPNHTWVPISDDACIRRKCTYLGGPKNGRVEYPNSSHVWGAQVHFICSDGFYLIGKPIVHCVLKGEYPEWDGKIPQCEKILCSPPPKIKDGKYTFSDIEVFEYMEAVTYSCDKIPGGEELSLVGQSELYCAGNGVWSSSPPECKVVRCPFPEVENGKQLSGFGKKFSYKATVVFECIQGFYMNGSNTVVCSSASTWDPPLPTCLKVVPPSSTKPPTLSYSASTSPSTISPISTVSGPKPTHPKKPSVQNYPGYPNPTEGLFDDEFAKWIIVLIVLISLVGVAIIFLWLYRYFQRRKKGTYLTDESHREVQFTSL
;
A
#
# COMPACT_ATOMS: atom_id res chain seq x y z
N ALA A 1 32.32 50.70 -15.36
CA ALA A 1 32.63 49.38 -15.92
C ALA A 1 31.97 48.30 -15.08
N CYS A 2 31.27 47.36 -15.72
CA CYS A 2 30.72 46.18 -15.07
C CYS A 2 31.83 45.18 -14.76
N VAL A 3 31.65 44.39 -13.69
CA VAL A 3 32.63 43.38 -13.25
C VAL A 3 32.27 42.03 -13.88
N LEU A 4 32.43 40.93 -13.16
CA LEU A 4 32.16 39.59 -13.68
C LEU A 4 30.68 39.43 -14.07
N PRO A 5 30.40 38.76 -15.18
CA PRO A 5 29.04 38.41 -15.57
C PRO A 5 28.35 37.53 -14.52
N PRO A 6 27.02 37.63 -14.34
CA PRO A 6 26.29 36.76 -13.42
C PRO A 6 26.45 35.26 -13.76
N PRO A 7 26.67 34.38 -12.77
CA PRO A 7 26.70 32.94 -12.97
C PRO A 7 25.29 32.35 -12.97
N PHE A 8 25.07 31.34 -13.81
CA PHE A 8 23.77 30.66 -13.95
C PHE A 8 23.90 29.14 -13.90
N GLN A 9 22.81 28.46 -13.55
CA GLN A 9 22.78 27.01 -13.56
C GLN A 9 22.63 26.49 -14.99
N ALA A 10 21.75 27.09 -15.79
CA ALA A 10 21.47 26.63 -17.16
C ALA A 10 22.19 27.40 -18.29
N LEU A 11 22.72 28.60 -18.02
CA LEU A 11 23.47 29.40 -19.00
C LEU A 11 24.99 29.33 -18.79
N GLU A 12 25.75 29.37 -19.87
CA GLU A 12 27.20 29.56 -19.88
C GLU A 12 27.62 30.69 -20.82
N LEU A 13 28.66 31.42 -20.42
CA LEU A 13 29.19 32.53 -21.20
C LEU A 13 29.87 32.01 -22.47
N VAL A 14 29.55 32.58 -23.62
CA VAL A 14 30.13 32.15 -24.91
C VAL A 14 31.60 32.56 -25.02
N SER A 15 31.93 33.74 -24.50
CA SER A 15 33.28 34.31 -24.51
C SER A 15 34.03 34.04 -23.20
N LYS A 16 35.36 34.23 -23.21
CA LYS A 16 36.14 34.18 -21.98
C LYS A 16 35.84 35.43 -21.14
N PRO A 17 35.63 35.30 -19.81
CA PRO A 17 35.32 36.43 -18.95
C PRO A 17 36.49 37.42 -18.91
N LYS A 18 36.17 38.71 -19.07
CA LYS A 18 37.11 39.82 -18.90
C LYS A 18 37.12 40.28 -17.44
N PRO A 19 38.22 40.89 -16.97
CA PRO A 19 38.25 41.50 -15.63
C PRO A 19 37.30 42.70 -15.51
N TYR A 20 36.99 43.39 -16.61
CA TYR A 20 36.07 44.52 -16.67
C TYR A 20 35.39 44.62 -18.04
N TYR A 21 34.19 45.21 -18.07
CA TYR A 21 33.38 45.46 -19.26
C TYR A 21 32.94 46.93 -19.32
N GLU A 22 33.00 47.51 -20.51
CA GLU A 22 32.65 48.92 -20.73
C GLU A 22 31.14 49.14 -20.73
N VAL A 23 30.69 50.37 -20.42
CA VAL A 23 29.25 50.70 -20.45
C VAL A 23 28.73 50.57 -21.89
N GLY A 24 27.59 49.90 -22.05
CA GLY A 24 27.00 49.55 -23.34
C GLY A 24 27.58 48.28 -23.98
N GLU A 25 28.60 47.65 -23.37
CA GLU A 25 29.13 46.37 -23.86
C GLU A 25 28.10 45.24 -23.64
N GLU A 26 27.92 44.41 -24.66
CA GLU A 26 27.01 43.27 -24.66
C GLU A 26 27.78 41.97 -24.57
N ILE A 27 27.31 41.06 -23.72
CA ILE A 27 27.82 39.70 -23.61
C ILE A 27 26.72 38.69 -23.92
N THR A 28 27.11 37.63 -24.61
CA THR A 28 26.19 36.57 -25.02
C THR A 28 26.39 35.32 -24.18
N TYR A 29 25.28 34.78 -23.68
CA TYR A 29 25.20 33.47 -23.07
C TYR A 29 24.58 32.47 -24.05
N LYS A 30 24.95 31.21 -23.88
CA LYS A 30 24.29 30.06 -24.50
C LYS A 30 23.83 29.09 -23.42
N CYS A 31 22.83 28.27 -23.73
CA CYS A 31 22.43 27.20 -22.82
C CYS A 31 23.55 26.15 -22.69
N LYS A 32 23.76 25.64 -21.48
CA LYS A 32 24.70 24.54 -21.21
C LYS A 32 24.23 23.26 -21.89
N ALA A 33 25.15 22.29 -22.04
CA ALA A 33 24.82 20.95 -22.51
C ALA A 33 23.65 20.34 -21.70
N GLY A 34 22.68 19.76 -22.40
CA GLY A 34 21.47 19.25 -21.77
C GLY A 34 20.34 20.26 -21.57
N TYR A 35 20.49 21.48 -22.09
CA TYR A 35 19.42 22.48 -22.12
C TYR A 35 19.14 22.96 -23.56
N ASP A 36 17.88 23.29 -23.83
CA ASP A 36 17.43 23.92 -25.07
C ASP A 36 17.04 25.38 -24.81
N GLN A 37 17.40 26.27 -25.73
CA GLN A 37 17.01 27.67 -25.67
C GLN A 37 15.56 27.85 -26.12
N LEU A 38 14.76 28.49 -25.29
CA LEU A 38 13.38 28.83 -25.59
C LEU A 38 13.34 30.09 -26.47
N LEU A 39 12.64 30.02 -27.61
CA LEU A 39 12.51 31.17 -28.52
C LEU A 39 11.81 32.34 -27.82
N GLY A 40 12.35 33.55 -28.03
CA GLY A 40 11.78 34.80 -27.51
C GLY A 40 12.34 35.26 -26.17
N PHE A 41 13.19 34.46 -25.51
CA PHE A 41 13.89 34.87 -24.28
C PHE A 41 15.30 35.39 -24.59
N LEU A 42 15.69 36.46 -23.90
CA LEU A 42 17.00 37.09 -24.07
C LEU A 42 18.08 36.27 -23.37
N THR A 43 19.17 35.97 -24.09
CA THR A 43 20.42 35.41 -23.53
C THR A 43 21.59 36.38 -23.66
N ILE A 44 21.28 37.68 -23.80
CA ILE A 44 22.27 38.75 -23.91
C ILE A 44 22.15 39.62 -22.66
N ALA A 45 23.27 39.91 -22.01
CA ALA A 45 23.34 40.88 -20.92
C ALA A 45 24.12 42.11 -21.39
N THR A 46 23.61 43.29 -21.04
CA THR A 46 24.20 44.58 -21.41
C THR A 46 24.67 45.31 -20.16
N CYS A 47 25.85 45.92 -20.19
CA CYS A 47 26.36 46.73 -19.09
C CYS A 47 25.71 48.12 -19.09
N GLU A 48 24.95 48.44 -18.05
CA GLU A 48 24.22 49.70 -17.91
C GLU A 48 25.11 50.87 -17.44
N PRO A 49 24.67 52.14 -17.62
CA PRO A 49 25.42 53.32 -17.17
C PRO A 49 25.66 53.40 -15.66
N ASN A 50 24.84 52.71 -14.86
CA ASN A 50 25.02 52.54 -13.40
C ASN A 50 26.07 51.46 -13.05
N HIS A 51 26.75 50.89 -14.05
CA HIS A 51 27.75 49.83 -13.92
C HIS A 51 27.18 48.49 -13.42
N THR A 52 25.88 48.23 -13.60
CA THR A 52 25.26 46.93 -13.36
C THR A 52 24.86 46.24 -14.66
N TRP A 53 24.73 44.92 -14.63
CA TRP A 53 24.19 44.17 -15.76
C TRP A 53 22.67 44.30 -15.78
N VAL A 54 22.09 44.44 -16.98
CA VAL A 54 20.63 44.28 -17.16
C VAL A 54 20.21 42.92 -16.57
N PRO A 55 19.15 42.86 -15.74
CA PRO A 55 18.69 41.61 -15.15
C PRO A 55 18.32 40.59 -16.24
N ILE A 56 19.00 39.44 -16.23
CA ILE A 56 18.68 38.29 -17.07
C ILE A 56 18.42 37.07 -16.18
N SER A 57 17.61 36.12 -16.70
CA SER A 57 17.26 34.88 -16.02
C SER A 57 17.67 33.68 -16.88
N ASP A 58 17.97 32.55 -16.25
CA ASP A 58 18.25 31.30 -16.96
C ASP A 58 17.00 30.49 -17.32
N ASP A 59 15.80 31.06 -17.08
CA ASP A 59 14.50 30.56 -17.59
C ASP A 59 14.43 30.45 -19.12
N ALA A 60 15.34 31.15 -19.82
CA ALA A 60 15.53 31.00 -21.27
C ALA A 60 15.99 29.60 -21.68
N CYS A 61 16.48 28.78 -20.74
CA CYS A 61 17.05 27.46 -20.99
C CYS A 61 16.25 26.37 -20.26
N ILE A 62 15.58 25.52 -21.02
CA ILE A 62 14.82 24.39 -20.48
C ILE A 62 15.62 23.10 -20.57
N ARG A 63 15.53 22.23 -19.55
CA ARG A 63 16.22 20.93 -19.60
C ARG A 63 15.71 20.09 -20.76
N ARG A 64 16.64 19.52 -21.52
CA ARG A 64 16.37 18.52 -22.55
C ARG A 64 15.72 17.29 -21.92
N LYS A 65 14.95 16.60 -22.75
CA LYS A 65 14.13 15.44 -22.37
C LYS A 65 14.71 14.20 -23.02
N CYS A 66 14.83 13.11 -22.27
CA CYS A 66 15.04 11.80 -22.86
C CYS A 66 13.78 11.36 -23.62
N THR A 67 13.94 10.36 -24.50
CA THR A 67 12.82 9.73 -25.17
C THR A 67 11.84 9.12 -24.17
N TYR A 68 10.55 9.16 -24.48
CA TYR A 68 9.56 8.46 -23.67
C TYR A 68 9.73 6.95 -23.85
N LEU A 69 10.01 6.24 -22.76
CA LEU A 69 10.00 4.78 -22.70
C LEU A 69 8.60 4.26 -22.44
N GLY A 70 8.22 3.21 -23.16
CA GLY A 70 7.08 2.37 -22.82
C GLY A 70 7.41 1.36 -21.73
N GLY A 71 6.36 0.77 -21.14
CA GLY A 71 6.52 -0.37 -20.25
C GLY A 71 6.98 -1.62 -21.00
N PRO A 72 7.67 -2.57 -20.33
CA PRO A 72 7.93 -3.88 -20.89
C PRO A 72 6.62 -4.63 -21.11
N LYS A 73 6.64 -5.64 -21.99
CA LYS A 73 5.51 -6.56 -22.14
C LYS A 73 5.25 -7.25 -20.80
N ASN A 74 3.98 -7.32 -20.37
CA ASN A 74 3.58 -7.83 -19.04
C ASN A 74 4.21 -7.05 -17.88
N GLY A 75 4.34 -5.73 -18.04
CA GLY A 75 4.75 -4.83 -16.99
C GLY A 75 4.43 -3.38 -17.35
N ARG A 76 4.89 -2.47 -16.51
CA ARG A 76 4.71 -1.02 -16.67
C ARG A 76 6.02 -0.29 -16.36
N VAL A 77 6.07 0.95 -16.82
CA VAL A 77 7.09 1.91 -16.44
C VAL A 77 6.43 2.98 -15.56
N GLU A 78 7.11 3.34 -14.48
CA GLU A 78 6.73 4.43 -13.60
C GLU A 78 7.74 5.55 -13.75
N TYR A 79 7.23 6.77 -13.94
CA TYR A 79 8.02 8.00 -13.99
C TYR A 79 7.84 8.74 -12.66
N PRO A 80 8.77 8.60 -11.71
CA PRO A 80 8.80 9.44 -10.51
C PRO A 80 8.66 10.91 -10.88
N ASN A 81 7.71 11.60 -10.24
CA ASN A 81 7.40 13.01 -10.48
C ASN A 81 7.01 13.34 -11.94
N SER A 82 6.57 12.33 -12.72
CA SER A 82 6.17 12.47 -14.13
C SER A 82 7.25 13.12 -15.01
N SER A 83 8.53 12.94 -14.64
CA SER A 83 9.66 13.61 -15.28
C SER A 83 10.48 12.65 -16.13
N HIS A 84 10.84 13.10 -17.33
CA HIS A 84 11.78 12.43 -18.23
C HIS A 84 12.84 13.43 -18.75
N VAL A 85 13.07 14.51 -17.98
CA VAL A 85 14.15 15.47 -18.25
C VAL A 85 15.50 14.85 -17.91
N TRP A 86 16.58 15.40 -18.44
CA TRP A 86 17.93 15.02 -18.03
C TRP A 86 18.10 15.09 -16.51
N GLY A 87 18.66 14.02 -15.94
CA GLY A 87 18.77 13.77 -14.50
C GLY A 87 17.59 13.00 -13.89
N ALA A 88 16.52 12.74 -14.65
CA ALA A 88 15.41 11.91 -14.19
C ALA A 88 15.77 10.42 -14.17
N GLN A 89 14.97 9.63 -13.45
CA GLN A 89 15.03 8.18 -13.41
C GLN A 89 13.64 7.61 -13.68
N VAL A 90 13.58 6.36 -14.14
CA VAL A 90 12.33 5.62 -14.30
C VAL A 90 12.46 4.23 -13.71
N HIS A 91 11.35 3.71 -13.19
CA HIS A 91 11.28 2.41 -12.55
C HIS A 91 10.44 1.47 -13.42
N PHE A 92 10.93 0.25 -13.63
CA PHE A 92 10.19 -0.79 -14.32
C PHE A 92 9.63 -1.79 -13.33
N ILE A 93 8.37 -2.14 -13.52
CA ILE A 93 7.64 -3.05 -12.63
C ILE A 93 6.94 -4.07 -13.50
N CYS A 94 7.20 -5.36 -13.25
CA CYS A 94 6.48 -6.44 -13.92
C CYS A 94 5.09 -6.62 -13.30
N SER A 95 4.14 -7.07 -14.13
CA SER A 95 2.81 -7.45 -13.67
C SER A 95 2.89 -8.67 -12.77
N ASP A 96 1.83 -8.91 -11.99
CA ASP A 96 1.72 -10.09 -11.14
C ASP A 96 1.93 -11.38 -11.95
N GLY A 97 2.68 -12.32 -11.38
CA GLY A 97 3.07 -13.55 -12.07
C GLY A 97 4.26 -13.41 -13.02
N PHE A 98 4.94 -12.25 -13.04
CA PHE A 98 6.16 -12.04 -13.82
C PHE A 98 7.30 -11.50 -12.95
N TYR A 99 8.52 -11.92 -13.26
CA TYR A 99 9.75 -11.43 -12.62
C TYR A 99 10.61 -10.63 -13.62
N LEU A 100 11.37 -9.66 -13.10
CA LEU A 100 12.14 -8.71 -13.91
C LEU A 100 13.54 -9.24 -14.22
N ILE A 101 13.90 -9.26 -15.51
CA ILE A 101 15.24 -9.55 -16.01
C ILE A 101 15.84 -8.28 -16.61
N GLY A 102 16.93 -7.80 -16.01
CA GLY A 102 17.63 -6.58 -16.41
C GLY A 102 17.72 -5.55 -15.29
N LYS A 103 17.89 -4.27 -15.66
CA LYS A 103 17.93 -3.17 -14.69
C LYS A 103 16.51 -2.72 -14.33
N PRO A 104 16.12 -2.71 -13.05
CA PRO A 104 14.80 -2.24 -12.63
C PRO A 104 14.69 -0.71 -12.67
N ILE A 105 15.81 0.01 -12.64
CA ILE A 105 15.88 1.47 -12.67
C ILE A 105 16.89 1.89 -13.74
N VAL A 106 16.50 2.86 -14.56
CA VAL A 106 17.38 3.49 -15.56
C VAL A 106 17.30 5.01 -15.44
N HIS A 107 18.39 5.69 -15.79
CA HIS A 107 18.59 7.13 -15.60
C HIS A 107 18.77 7.84 -16.94
N CYS A 108 18.21 9.04 -17.04
CA CYS A 108 18.37 9.93 -18.17
C CYS A 108 19.68 10.71 -17.98
N VAL A 109 20.73 10.28 -18.66
CA VAL A 109 22.09 10.83 -18.51
C VAL A 109 22.48 11.64 -19.75
N LEU A 110 23.43 12.57 -19.62
CA LEU A 110 23.99 13.26 -20.79
C LEU A 110 25.05 12.40 -21.44
N LYS A 111 24.87 12.09 -22.74
CA LYS A 111 25.91 11.53 -23.58
C LYS A 111 26.30 12.56 -24.64
N GLY A 112 27.41 13.26 -24.39
CA GLY A 112 27.77 14.43 -25.19
C GLY A 112 26.79 15.58 -24.93
N GLU A 113 26.17 16.10 -25.98
CA GLU A 113 25.20 17.21 -25.87
C GLU A 113 23.75 16.75 -25.67
N TYR A 114 23.44 15.47 -25.89
CA TYR A 114 22.07 14.96 -25.89
C TYR A 114 21.82 14.02 -24.71
N PRO A 115 20.63 14.07 -24.09
CA PRO A 115 20.28 13.13 -23.04
C PRO A 115 19.83 11.78 -23.62
N GLU A 116 20.30 10.70 -23.02
CA GLU A 116 19.94 9.33 -23.38
C GLU A 116 19.75 8.49 -22.10
N TRP A 117 18.89 7.47 -22.17
CA TRP A 117 18.78 6.50 -21.09
C TRP A 117 20.05 5.64 -21.00
N ASP A 118 20.54 5.44 -19.79
CA ASP A 118 21.73 4.61 -19.48
C ASP A 118 21.45 3.09 -19.49
N GLY A 119 20.25 2.70 -19.88
CA GLY A 119 19.76 1.33 -19.88
C GLY A 119 18.67 1.10 -20.91
N LYS A 120 18.39 -0.18 -21.16
CA LYS A 120 17.33 -0.64 -22.06
C LYS A 120 16.11 -1.05 -21.23
N ILE A 121 14.94 -1.10 -21.89
CA ILE A 121 13.72 -1.64 -21.29
C ILE A 121 13.99 -3.11 -20.89
N PRO A 122 13.76 -3.51 -19.63
CA PRO A 122 13.98 -4.88 -19.15
C PRO A 122 12.93 -5.85 -19.69
N GLN A 123 13.12 -7.14 -19.45
CA GLN A 123 12.16 -8.17 -19.82
C GLN A 123 11.40 -8.65 -18.58
N CYS A 124 10.10 -8.89 -18.74
CA CYS A 124 9.28 -9.53 -17.72
C CYS A 124 8.98 -10.96 -18.17
N GLU A 125 9.50 -11.93 -17.43
CA GLU A 125 9.31 -13.35 -17.70
C GLU A 125 8.32 -13.96 -16.72
N LYS A 126 7.56 -14.96 -17.18
CA LYS A 126 6.58 -15.64 -16.33
C LYS A 126 7.29 -16.33 -15.17
N ILE A 127 6.72 -16.18 -13.98
CA ILE A 127 7.11 -16.97 -12.81
C ILE A 127 6.54 -18.37 -12.98
N LEU A 128 7.43 -19.35 -13.01
CA LEU A 128 7.11 -20.77 -13.05
C LEU A 128 7.96 -21.48 -12.00
N CYS A 129 7.37 -22.44 -11.29
CA CYS A 129 8.05 -23.29 -10.34
C CYS A 129 8.08 -24.74 -10.82
N SER A 130 9.22 -25.40 -10.64
CA SER A 130 9.30 -26.85 -10.74
C SER A 130 8.54 -27.50 -9.57
N PRO A 131 8.18 -28.80 -9.69
CA PRO A 131 7.43 -29.48 -8.65
C PRO A 131 8.18 -29.43 -7.32
N PRO A 132 7.47 -29.26 -6.19
CA PRO A 132 8.12 -29.12 -4.90
C PRO A 132 8.73 -30.46 -4.47
N PRO A 133 9.72 -30.46 -3.56
CA PRO A 133 10.40 -31.69 -3.17
C PRO A 133 9.45 -32.71 -2.53
N LYS A 134 9.58 -33.98 -2.92
CA LYS A 134 8.88 -35.09 -2.26
C LYS A 134 9.45 -35.28 -0.85
N ILE A 135 8.56 -35.52 0.12
CA ILE A 135 8.93 -35.76 1.52
C ILE A 135 8.78 -37.24 1.84
N LYS A 136 9.53 -37.73 2.84
CA LYS A 136 9.40 -39.11 3.30
C LYS A 136 8.09 -39.26 4.09
N ASP A 137 7.41 -40.40 3.93
CA ASP A 137 6.18 -40.75 4.66
C ASP A 137 5.07 -39.69 4.53
N GLY A 138 5.03 -39.01 3.39
CA GLY A 138 4.05 -37.98 3.08
C GLY A 138 3.96 -37.68 1.59
N LYS A 139 2.93 -36.93 1.23
CA LYS A 139 2.55 -36.56 -0.13
C LYS A 139 2.01 -35.15 -0.18
N TYR A 140 1.91 -34.58 -1.37
CA TYR A 140 1.29 -33.28 -1.60
C TYR A 140 0.25 -33.36 -2.73
N THR A 141 -0.69 -32.40 -2.75
CA THR A 141 -1.72 -32.27 -3.80
C THR A 141 -1.10 -31.92 -5.17
N PHE A 142 -1.70 -32.37 -6.27
CA PHE A 142 -1.23 -32.08 -7.64
C PHE A 142 0.19 -32.60 -7.94
N SER A 143 0.55 -33.75 -7.38
CA SER A 143 1.88 -34.36 -7.53
C SER A 143 2.24 -34.80 -8.96
N ASP A 144 1.25 -34.83 -9.84
CA ASP A 144 1.32 -35.15 -11.27
C ASP A 144 1.63 -33.94 -12.16
N ILE A 145 1.54 -32.71 -11.63
CA ILE A 145 1.85 -31.48 -12.37
C ILE A 145 3.37 -31.24 -12.41
N GLU A 146 3.90 -30.95 -13.61
CA GLU A 146 5.33 -30.70 -13.85
C GLU A 146 5.73 -29.22 -13.74
N VAL A 147 4.79 -28.29 -13.89
CA VAL A 147 5.05 -26.85 -13.87
C VAL A 147 3.92 -26.15 -13.12
N PHE A 148 4.29 -25.36 -12.12
CA PHE A 148 3.37 -24.57 -11.32
C PHE A 148 3.47 -23.10 -11.68
N GLU A 149 2.33 -22.43 -11.83
CA GLU A 149 2.23 -20.99 -12.05
C GLU A 149 2.31 -20.21 -10.73
N TYR A 150 2.51 -18.90 -10.82
CA TYR A 150 2.59 -18.01 -9.66
C TYR A 150 1.36 -18.12 -8.75
N MET A 151 1.61 -18.18 -7.44
CA MET A 151 0.61 -18.37 -6.38
C MET A 151 -0.16 -19.70 -6.40
N GLU A 152 0.12 -20.61 -7.34
CA GLU A 152 -0.39 -21.97 -7.21
C GLU A 152 0.21 -22.64 -5.98
N ALA A 153 -0.65 -23.34 -5.23
CA ALA A 153 -0.32 -23.90 -3.94
C ALA A 153 -0.48 -25.42 -3.92
N VAL A 154 0.42 -26.06 -3.18
CA VAL A 154 0.31 -27.48 -2.83
C VAL A 154 0.12 -27.62 -1.33
N THR A 155 -0.68 -28.61 -0.94
CA THR A 155 -0.87 -28.97 0.46
C THR A 155 -0.24 -30.33 0.73
N TYR A 156 0.73 -30.35 1.65
CA TYR A 156 1.37 -31.55 2.17
C TYR A 156 0.51 -32.25 3.23
N SER A 157 0.60 -33.57 3.24
CA SER A 157 -0.06 -34.45 4.20
C SER A 157 0.81 -35.66 4.48
N CYS A 158 0.80 -36.15 5.72
CA CYS A 158 1.52 -37.37 6.09
C CYS A 158 0.72 -38.61 5.72
N ASP A 159 1.44 -39.66 5.34
CA ASP A 159 0.85 -40.95 5.04
C ASP A 159 0.34 -41.64 6.31
N LYS A 160 -0.68 -42.47 6.15
CA LYS A 160 -1.21 -43.29 7.25
C LYS A 160 -0.37 -44.57 7.34
N ILE A 161 0.30 -44.79 8.47
CA ILE A 161 1.05 -46.02 8.71
C ILE A 161 0.09 -47.12 9.22
N PRO A 162 -0.04 -48.27 8.51
CA PRO A 162 -0.88 -49.38 8.98
C PRO A 162 -0.35 -49.97 10.29
N GLY A 163 -1.18 -50.01 11.33
CA GLY A 163 -0.81 -50.59 12.64
C GLY A 163 0.19 -49.75 13.46
N GLY A 164 0.50 -48.52 13.06
CA GLY A 164 1.56 -47.68 13.63
C GLY A 164 1.09 -46.47 14.45
N GLU A 165 2.08 -45.70 14.93
CA GLU A 165 1.91 -44.40 15.58
C GLU A 165 1.52 -43.30 14.57
N GLU A 166 0.76 -42.29 15.02
CA GLU A 166 0.33 -41.18 14.17
C GLU A 166 1.50 -40.24 13.85
N LEU A 167 1.77 -40.03 12.56
CA LEU A 167 2.75 -39.06 12.09
C LEU A 167 2.22 -37.64 12.25
N SER A 168 3.08 -36.76 12.75
CA SER A 168 2.83 -35.32 12.81
C SER A 168 3.52 -34.62 11.64
N LEU A 169 2.80 -33.72 10.99
CA LEU A 169 3.36 -32.81 9.98
C LEU A 169 4.00 -31.62 10.68
N VAL A 170 5.33 -31.55 10.62
CA VAL A 170 6.14 -30.51 11.25
C VAL A 170 6.61 -29.53 10.19
N GLY A 171 6.04 -28.33 10.19
CA GLY A 171 6.35 -27.27 9.23
C GLY A 171 5.08 -26.57 8.73
N GLN A 172 5.19 -25.81 7.64
CA GLN A 172 4.04 -25.29 6.91
C GLN A 172 3.46 -26.41 6.03
N SER A 173 2.15 -26.64 6.15
CA SER A 173 1.47 -27.65 5.33
C SER A 173 1.20 -27.17 3.91
N GLU A 174 1.06 -25.86 3.70
CA GLU A 174 0.73 -25.27 2.41
C GLU A 174 1.91 -24.43 1.92
N LEU A 175 2.39 -24.74 0.72
CA LEU A 175 3.47 -24.02 0.04
C LEU A 175 2.91 -23.49 -1.28
N TYR A 176 3.27 -22.27 -1.66
CA TYR A 176 2.87 -21.66 -2.94
C TYR A 176 4.09 -21.25 -3.77
N CYS A 177 3.93 -21.23 -5.09
CA CYS A 177 4.98 -20.76 -6.00
C CYS A 177 5.15 -19.25 -5.82
N ALA A 178 6.26 -18.84 -5.20
CA ALA A 178 6.48 -17.46 -4.77
C ALA A 178 7.21 -16.61 -5.81
N GLY A 179 8.16 -17.18 -6.54
CA GLY A 179 8.95 -16.43 -7.53
C GLY A 179 10.27 -17.09 -7.88
N ASN A 180 10.80 -16.83 -9.08
CA ASN A 180 12.12 -17.30 -9.53
C ASN A 180 12.35 -18.83 -9.37
N GLY A 181 11.32 -19.65 -9.56
CA GLY A 181 11.42 -21.10 -9.37
C GLY A 181 11.49 -21.55 -7.91
N VAL A 182 11.19 -20.66 -6.95
CA VAL A 182 11.26 -20.92 -5.51
C VAL A 182 9.86 -20.95 -4.90
N TRP A 183 9.65 -21.94 -4.03
CA TRP A 183 8.45 -22.09 -3.20
C TRP A 183 8.51 -21.18 -1.97
N SER A 184 7.35 -20.79 -1.44
CA SER A 184 7.22 -19.86 -0.32
C SER A 184 7.96 -20.25 0.97
N SER A 185 8.18 -21.54 1.20
CA SER A 185 8.88 -22.10 2.35
C SER A 185 9.56 -23.42 1.98
N SER A 186 10.42 -23.92 2.87
CA SER A 186 10.91 -25.30 2.81
C SER A 186 9.77 -26.30 3.04
N PRO A 187 9.83 -27.50 2.43
CA PRO A 187 8.82 -28.53 2.63
C PRO A 187 8.76 -29.00 4.09
N PRO A 188 7.60 -29.42 4.61
CA PRO A 188 7.46 -29.91 5.96
C PRO A 188 8.03 -31.33 6.13
N GLU A 189 8.21 -31.76 7.37
CA GLU A 189 8.63 -33.12 7.71
C GLU A 189 7.46 -33.93 8.28
N CYS A 190 7.34 -35.20 7.87
CA CYS A 190 6.45 -36.16 8.51
C CYS A 190 7.26 -37.03 9.47
N LYS A 191 6.98 -36.90 10.77
CA LYS A 191 7.66 -37.70 11.81
C LYS A 191 6.76 -37.97 13.00
N VAL A 192 7.08 -39.01 13.75
CA VAL A 192 6.41 -39.28 15.02
C VAL A 192 6.84 -38.21 16.03
N VAL A 193 5.87 -37.46 16.55
CA VAL A 193 6.06 -36.54 17.67
C VAL A 193 5.18 -37.02 18.81
N ARG A 194 5.79 -37.31 19.95
CA ARG A 194 5.10 -37.80 21.13
C ARG A 194 5.70 -37.22 22.39
N CYS A 195 5.06 -36.19 22.94
CA CYS A 195 5.49 -35.61 24.21
C CYS A 195 5.18 -36.53 25.39
N PRO A 196 6.01 -36.49 26.46
CA PRO A 196 5.74 -37.24 27.69
C PRO A 196 4.44 -36.77 28.33
N PHE A 197 3.83 -37.63 29.14
CA PHE A 197 2.63 -37.25 29.90
C PHE A 197 2.96 -36.06 30.81
N PRO A 198 2.23 -34.94 30.72
CA PRO A 198 2.63 -33.71 31.40
C PRO A 198 2.12 -33.72 32.83
N GLU A 199 2.96 -34.20 33.74
CA GLU A 199 2.67 -34.28 35.17
C GLU A 199 3.33 -33.13 35.92
N VAL A 200 2.55 -32.41 36.73
CA VAL A 200 3.01 -31.27 37.55
C VAL A 200 2.60 -31.54 38.99
N GLU A 201 3.58 -31.74 39.88
CA GLU A 201 3.34 -31.94 41.29
C GLU A 201 2.69 -30.70 41.92
N ASN A 202 1.66 -30.91 42.76
CA ASN A 202 0.86 -29.82 43.34
C ASN A 202 0.19 -28.90 42.27
N GLY A 203 0.07 -29.40 41.04
CA GLY A 203 -0.66 -28.78 39.94
C GLY A 203 -1.81 -29.66 39.46
N LYS A 204 -2.78 -29.05 38.80
CA LYS A 204 -3.86 -29.73 38.09
C LYS A 204 -3.91 -29.23 36.64
N GLN A 205 -4.17 -30.14 35.72
CA GLN A 205 -4.40 -29.81 34.33
C GLN A 205 -5.79 -29.17 34.19
N LEU A 206 -5.87 -28.03 33.51
CA LEU A 206 -7.11 -27.29 33.24
C LEU A 206 -7.69 -27.61 31.86
N SER A 207 -6.84 -27.85 30.86
CA SER A 207 -7.26 -28.12 29.49
C SER A 207 -6.26 -29.01 28.74
N GLY A 208 -6.68 -29.51 27.57
CA GLY A 208 -5.84 -30.37 26.74
C GLY A 208 -5.75 -31.82 27.24
N PHE A 209 -6.78 -32.34 27.91
CA PHE A 209 -6.76 -33.70 28.47
C PHE A 209 -6.63 -34.76 27.38
N GLY A 210 -5.77 -35.75 27.60
CA GLY A 210 -5.54 -36.83 26.63
C GLY A 210 -4.56 -37.87 27.15
N LYS A 211 -4.51 -39.03 26.47
CA LYS A 211 -3.54 -40.12 26.77
C LYS A 211 -2.26 -40.02 25.93
N LYS A 212 -2.30 -39.26 24.83
CA LYS A 212 -1.20 -39.07 23.88
C LYS A 212 -1.18 -37.61 23.44
N PHE A 213 0.01 -37.03 23.35
CA PHE A 213 0.22 -35.63 23.01
C PHE A 213 1.14 -35.55 21.79
N SER A 214 0.58 -35.19 20.64
CA SER A 214 1.29 -35.01 19.37
C SER A 214 1.75 -33.58 19.17
N TYR A 215 2.41 -33.29 18.04
CA TYR A 215 2.94 -31.96 17.74
C TYR A 215 1.87 -30.85 17.87
N LYS A 216 2.25 -29.73 18.48
CA LYS A 216 1.36 -28.58 18.81
C LYS A 216 0.22 -28.87 19.79
N ALA A 217 0.16 -30.07 20.39
CA ALA A 217 -0.75 -30.30 21.51
C ALA A 217 -0.47 -29.28 22.62
N THR A 218 -1.51 -28.59 23.09
CA THR A 218 -1.41 -27.51 24.08
C THR A 218 -2.08 -27.94 25.37
N VAL A 219 -1.37 -27.79 26.49
CA VAL A 219 -1.86 -28.15 27.82
C VAL A 219 -1.71 -26.95 28.75
N VAL A 220 -2.74 -26.70 29.55
CA VAL A 220 -2.76 -25.60 30.53
C VAL A 220 -2.85 -26.17 31.94
N PHE A 221 -2.10 -25.58 32.87
CA PHE A 221 -2.01 -25.98 34.27
C PHE A 221 -2.47 -24.88 35.23
N GLU A 222 -2.88 -25.29 36.42
CA GLU A 222 -3.15 -24.44 37.59
C GLU A 222 -2.59 -25.10 38.85
N CYS A 223 -1.92 -24.33 39.71
CA CYS A 223 -1.46 -24.87 41.00
C CYS A 223 -2.63 -25.05 41.98
N ILE A 224 -2.54 -26.06 42.83
CA ILE A 224 -3.52 -26.26 43.90
C ILE A 224 -3.41 -25.15 44.97
N GLN A 225 -4.42 -25.05 45.83
CA GLN A 225 -4.48 -24.02 46.87
C GLN A 225 -3.26 -24.10 47.80
N GLY A 226 -2.66 -22.93 48.08
CA GLY A 226 -1.45 -22.82 48.92
C GLY A 226 -0.13 -22.95 48.15
N PHE A 227 -0.18 -23.09 46.83
CA PHE A 227 0.98 -23.08 45.94
C PHE A 227 0.84 -21.97 44.89
N TYR A 228 1.97 -21.43 44.43
CA TYR A 228 2.04 -20.51 43.31
C TYR A 228 2.86 -21.12 42.17
N MET A 229 2.58 -20.68 40.94
CA MET A 229 3.23 -21.22 39.75
C MET A 229 4.57 -20.55 39.48
N ASN A 230 5.57 -21.37 39.17
CA ASN A 230 6.87 -20.96 38.67
C ASN A 230 7.09 -21.54 37.26
N GLY A 231 7.17 -20.67 36.26
CA GLY A 231 7.19 -21.03 34.84
C GLY A 231 5.93 -20.57 34.09
N SER A 232 5.70 -21.14 32.90
CA SER A 232 4.51 -20.86 32.10
C SER A 232 3.35 -21.78 32.48
N ASN A 233 2.14 -21.23 32.60
CA ASN A 233 0.94 -22.04 32.82
C ASN A 233 0.49 -22.82 31.57
N THR A 234 1.03 -22.48 30.40
CA THR A 234 0.68 -23.06 29.11
C THR A 234 1.92 -23.64 28.47
N VAL A 235 1.85 -24.90 28.05
CA VAL A 235 2.94 -25.62 27.39
C VAL A 235 2.46 -26.22 26.07
N VAL A 236 3.34 -26.28 25.07
CA VAL A 236 3.04 -26.80 23.74
C VAL A 236 4.02 -27.93 23.40
N CYS A 237 3.51 -29.02 22.83
CA CYS A 237 4.37 -30.12 22.39
C CYS A 237 5.17 -29.70 21.14
N SER A 238 6.48 -29.62 21.31
CA SER A 238 7.41 -29.17 20.26
C SER A 238 7.69 -30.26 19.23
N SER A 239 8.36 -29.90 18.14
CA SER A 239 8.82 -30.83 17.11
C SER A 239 9.90 -31.80 17.60
N ALA A 240 10.49 -31.56 18.78
CA ALA A 240 11.50 -32.39 19.42
C ALA A 240 10.91 -33.41 20.41
N SER A 241 9.58 -33.58 20.44
CA SER A 241 8.89 -34.45 21.41
C SER A 241 9.09 -34.02 22.87
N THR A 242 9.31 -32.72 23.09
CA THR A 242 9.45 -32.10 24.40
C THR A 242 8.43 -30.98 24.59
N TRP A 243 8.09 -30.67 25.84
CA TRP A 243 7.26 -29.52 26.16
C TRP A 243 8.06 -28.23 26.05
N ASP A 244 7.53 -27.27 25.30
CA ASP A 244 8.08 -25.93 25.16
C ASP A 244 7.00 -24.87 25.43
N PRO A 245 7.19 -23.96 26.41
CA PRO A 245 8.24 -24.00 27.43
C PRO A 245 8.20 -25.29 28.29
N PRO A 246 9.25 -25.60 29.07
CA PRO A 246 9.23 -26.77 29.96
C PRO A 246 8.09 -26.69 30.97
N LEU A 247 7.69 -27.86 31.50
CA LEU A 247 6.59 -27.96 32.46
C LEU A 247 6.81 -27.05 33.68
N PRO A 248 5.75 -26.35 34.17
CA PRO A 248 5.87 -25.47 35.33
C PRO A 248 6.07 -26.26 36.62
N THR A 249 6.51 -25.55 37.67
CA THR A 249 6.60 -26.09 39.03
C THR A 249 5.67 -25.32 39.95
N CYS A 250 4.98 -26.01 40.86
CA CYS A 250 4.14 -25.37 41.87
C CYS A 250 4.91 -25.29 43.20
N LEU A 251 5.19 -24.08 43.67
CA LEU A 251 5.98 -23.80 44.86
C LEU A 251 5.07 -23.40 46.02
N LYS A 252 5.34 -23.94 47.22
CA LYS A 252 4.51 -23.70 48.40
C LYS A 252 4.64 -22.23 48.84
N VAL A 253 3.51 -21.60 49.14
CA VAL A 253 3.48 -20.27 49.74
C VAL A 253 4.02 -20.37 51.17
N VAL A 254 5.22 -19.81 51.41
CA VAL A 254 5.77 -19.71 52.76
C VAL A 254 5.10 -18.50 53.44
N PRO A 255 4.40 -18.67 54.56
CA PRO A 255 3.90 -17.52 55.31
C PRO A 255 5.10 -16.66 55.76
N PRO A 256 4.99 -15.32 55.80
CA PRO A 256 6.06 -14.50 56.35
C PRO A 256 6.37 -14.99 57.76
N SER A 257 7.63 -15.37 57.99
CA SER A 257 8.17 -15.67 59.31
C SER A 257 7.75 -14.54 60.25
N SER A 258 6.97 -14.90 61.26
CA SER A 258 6.52 -14.02 62.34
C SER A 258 7.69 -13.24 62.92
N THR A 259 7.88 -12.00 62.46
CA THR A 259 8.65 -11.02 63.21
C THR A 259 7.76 -10.58 64.37
N LYS A 260 8.06 -11.15 65.54
CA LYS A 260 7.83 -10.66 66.91
C LYS A 260 6.61 -9.72 67.09
N PRO A 261 5.63 -10.08 67.95
CA PRO A 261 4.49 -9.21 68.23
C PRO A 261 4.97 -7.84 68.76
N PRO A 262 4.40 -6.72 68.30
CA PRO A 262 4.74 -5.41 68.83
C PRO A 262 4.37 -5.35 70.32
N THR A 263 5.36 -5.04 71.14
CA THR A 263 5.21 -4.74 72.55
C THR A 263 4.23 -3.58 72.71
N LEU A 264 3.11 -3.83 73.40
CA LEU A 264 2.18 -2.79 73.86
C LEU A 264 2.95 -1.82 74.77
N SER A 265 3.16 -0.59 74.31
CA SER A 265 3.42 0.55 75.17
C SER A 265 2.21 1.47 75.11
N TYR A 266 1.49 1.51 76.23
CA TYR A 266 0.43 2.48 76.50
C TYR A 266 1.08 3.84 76.72
N SER A 267 0.74 4.83 75.90
CA SER A 267 0.71 6.22 76.32
C SER A 267 -0.44 6.91 75.61
N ALA A 268 -1.50 7.16 76.37
CA ALA A 268 -2.66 7.92 75.95
C ALA A 268 -2.33 9.42 75.95
N SER A 269 -2.68 10.11 74.85
CA SER A 269 -3.13 11.49 74.90
C SER A 269 -3.82 11.90 73.60
N THR A 270 -5.15 11.95 73.71
CA THR A 270 -6.06 12.99 73.22
C THR A 270 -6.29 13.18 71.70
N SER A 271 -7.53 12.87 71.29
CA SER A 271 -8.17 13.26 70.01
C SER A 271 -8.39 14.78 69.95
N PRO A 272 -8.46 15.41 68.75
CA PRO A 272 -9.79 15.60 68.16
C PRO A 272 -9.89 15.56 66.62
N SER A 273 -11.06 15.10 66.17
CA SER A 273 -11.85 15.59 65.02
C SER A 273 -11.48 15.18 63.58
N THR A 274 -12.23 14.19 63.10
CA THR A 274 -13.13 14.23 61.92
C THR A 274 -12.71 15.04 60.69
N ILE A 275 -12.47 14.35 59.56
CA ILE A 275 -13.11 14.55 58.25
C ILE A 275 -12.86 13.29 57.40
N SER A 276 -13.93 12.70 56.89
CA SER A 276 -13.91 11.57 55.94
C SER A 276 -13.60 12.07 54.53
N PRO A 277 -12.81 11.35 53.72
CA PRO A 277 -12.98 11.35 52.28
C PRO A 277 -13.66 10.06 51.84
N ILE A 278 -14.83 10.27 51.25
CA ILE A 278 -15.54 9.35 50.37
C ILE A 278 -14.57 8.77 49.35
N SER A 279 -14.52 7.44 49.30
CA SER A 279 -13.86 6.67 48.26
C SER A 279 -14.69 6.70 46.98
N THR A 280 -14.18 7.36 45.94
CA THR A 280 -14.63 7.15 44.55
C THR A 280 -13.52 7.48 43.54
N VAL A 281 -13.10 6.43 42.83
CA VAL A 281 -13.03 6.33 41.37
C VAL A 281 -11.68 6.48 40.63
N SER A 282 -11.45 5.40 39.84
CA SER A 282 -10.69 5.25 38.58
C SER A 282 -9.17 5.14 38.62
N GLY A 283 -8.70 3.93 38.92
CA GLY A 283 -7.47 3.41 38.30
C GLY A 283 -7.72 2.94 36.86
N PRO A 284 -6.74 3.09 35.94
CA PRO A 284 -6.92 2.85 34.52
C PRO A 284 -7.17 1.36 34.20
N LYS A 285 -8.20 1.14 33.38
CA LYS A 285 -8.54 -0.15 32.77
C LYS A 285 -7.32 -0.68 31.97
N PRO A 286 -6.92 -1.97 32.12
CA PRO A 286 -5.87 -2.55 31.29
C PRO A 286 -6.36 -2.63 29.84
N THR A 287 -5.83 -1.77 28.97
CA THR A 287 -5.99 -1.89 27.53
C THR A 287 -5.03 -2.96 27.02
N HIS A 288 -5.59 -4.12 26.62
CA HIS A 288 -4.90 -5.02 25.71
C HIS A 288 -4.42 -4.24 24.48
N PRO A 289 -3.22 -4.52 23.94
CA PRO A 289 -2.80 -3.95 22.66
C PRO A 289 -3.73 -4.51 21.57
N LYS A 290 -4.64 -3.67 21.12
CA LYS A 290 -5.47 -3.94 19.94
C LYS A 290 -4.52 -3.97 18.75
N LYS A 291 -4.41 -5.13 18.10
CA LYS A 291 -3.65 -5.30 16.84
C LYS A 291 -4.10 -4.18 15.89
N PRO A 292 -3.18 -3.39 15.28
CA PRO A 292 -3.57 -2.30 14.43
C PRO A 292 -4.31 -2.81 13.19
N SER A 293 -5.25 -2.00 12.68
CA SER A 293 -5.89 -2.21 11.39
C SER A 293 -4.83 -2.36 10.29
N VAL A 294 -5.06 -3.27 9.35
CA VAL A 294 -4.19 -3.61 8.21
C VAL A 294 -3.89 -2.39 7.31
N GLN A 295 -4.60 -1.28 7.49
CA GLN A 295 -4.44 -0.02 6.74
C GLN A 295 -3.19 0.80 7.08
N ASN A 296 -2.42 0.44 8.12
CA ASN A 296 -1.23 1.20 8.54
C ASN A 296 0.11 0.59 8.09
N TYR A 297 0.10 -0.35 7.14
CA TYR A 297 1.32 -0.81 6.47
C TYR A 297 1.57 0.03 5.20
N PRO A 298 2.80 0.55 4.98
CA PRO A 298 3.11 1.28 3.75
C PRO A 298 3.06 0.31 2.55
N GLY A 299 2.04 0.45 1.71
CA GLY A 299 1.85 -0.37 0.50
C GLY A 299 0.43 -0.90 0.23
N TYR A 300 -0.56 -0.63 1.09
CA TYR A 300 -1.97 -1.04 0.85
C TYR A 300 -2.85 0.16 0.45
N PRO A 301 -3.61 0.10 -0.66
CA PRO A 301 -4.51 1.18 -1.05
C PRO A 301 -5.73 1.29 -0.12
N ASN A 302 -6.12 2.52 0.18
CA ASN A 302 -7.19 2.89 1.09
C ASN A 302 -8.57 2.60 0.43
N PRO A 303 -9.56 1.97 1.10
CA PRO A 303 -10.84 1.59 0.46
C PRO A 303 -11.77 2.75 0.08
N THR A 304 -11.32 4.00 0.24
CA THR A 304 -12.12 5.20 -0.07
C THR A 304 -11.61 5.97 -1.28
N GLU A 305 -10.53 5.52 -1.94
CA GLU A 305 -10.15 6.04 -3.26
C GLU A 305 -10.64 5.10 -4.35
N GLY A 306 -11.92 5.23 -4.66
CA GLY A 306 -12.57 4.40 -5.66
C GLY A 306 -14.04 4.74 -5.76
N LEU A 307 -14.36 6.02 -5.97
CA LEU A 307 -15.71 6.37 -6.43
C LEU A 307 -15.66 7.64 -7.27
N PHE A 308 -15.88 7.42 -8.57
CA PHE A 308 -16.06 8.39 -9.66
C PHE A 308 -14.79 8.93 -10.31
N ASP A 309 -14.34 8.21 -11.35
CA ASP A 309 -13.51 8.78 -12.41
C ASP A 309 -14.14 10.07 -12.94
N ASP A 310 -13.36 11.14 -12.97
CA ASP A 310 -13.72 12.49 -13.43
C ASP A 310 -14.24 12.50 -14.89
N GLU A 311 -13.99 11.42 -15.63
CA GLU A 311 -14.46 11.19 -16.98
C GLU A 311 -15.92 10.68 -17.03
N PHE A 312 -16.33 9.84 -16.08
CA PHE A 312 -17.70 9.33 -15.98
C PHE A 312 -18.69 10.45 -15.60
N ALA A 313 -18.27 11.37 -14.73
CA ALA A 313 -19.06 12.54 -14.37
C ALA A 313 -19.35 13.44 -15.58
N LYS A 314 -18.39 13.61 -16.49
CA LYS A 314 -18.58 14.36 -17.75
C LYS A 314 -19.60 13.69 -18.67
N TRP A 315 -19.54 12.36 -18.82
CA TRP A 315 -20.51 11.61 -19.63
C TRP A 315 -21.94 11.68 -19.05
N ILE A 316 -22.09 11.67 -17.73
CA ILE A 316 -23.41 11.81 -17.07
C ILE A 316 -24.02 13.19 -17.35
N ILE A 317 -23.22 14.27 -17.29
CA ILE A 317 -23.70 15.63 -17.59
C ILE A 317 -24.16 15.73 -19.06
N VAL A 318 -23.40 15.17 -20.00
CA VAL A 318 -23.80 15.14 -21.42
C VAL A 318 -25.10 14.38 -21.62
N LEU A 319 -25.29 13.24 -20.94
CA LEU A 319 -26.52 12.44 -21.04
C LEU A 319 -27.74 13.21 -20.50
N ILE A 320 -27.60 13.90 -19.36
CA ILE A 320 -28.67 14.70 -18.77
C ILE A 320 -29.09 15.84 -19.71
N VAL A 321 -28.12 16.54 -20.33
CA VAL A 321 -28.40 17.61 -21.29
C VAL A 321 -29.14 17.07 -22.52
N LEU A 322 -28.74 15.91 -23.04
CA LEU A 322 -29.42 15.28 -24.18
C LEU A 322 -30.88 14.88 -23.84
N ILE A 323 -31.12 14.27 -22.68
CA ILE A 323 -32.47 13.92 -22.23
C ILE A 323 -33.34 15.17 -22.07
N SER A 324 -32.76 16.24 -21.53
CA SER A 324 -33.45 17.53 -21.36
C SER A 324 -33.88 18.12 -22.70
N LEU A 325 -33.00 18.11 -23.71
CA LEU A 325 -33.29 18.62 -25.05
C LEU A 325 -34.37 17.80 -25.76
N VAL A 326 -34.35 16.47 -25.64
CA VAL A 326 -35.39 15.59 -26.19
C VAL A 326 -36.73 15.84 -25.51
N GLY A 327 -36.75 16.00 -24.18
CA GLY A 327 -37.96 16.33 -23.42
C GLY A 327 -38.60 17.64 -23.89
N VAL A 328 -37.78 18.69 -24.09
CA VAL A 328 -38.25 19.98 -24.60
C VAL A 328 -38.81 19.84 -26.02
N ALA A 329 -38.16 19.08 -26.91
CA ALA A 329 -38.66 18.85 -28.26
C ALA A 329 -40.02 18.13 -28.28
N ILE A 330 -40.22 17.15 -27.38
CA ILE A 330 -41.52 16.45 -27.24
C ILE A 330 -42.61 17.41 -26.76
N ILE A 331 -42.31 18.29 -25.80
CA ILE A 331 -43.25 19.31 -25.32
C ILE A 331 -43.63 20.27 -26.45
N PHE A 332 -42.66 20.73 -27.24
CA PHE A 332 -42.92 21.57 -28.41
C PHE A 332 -43.77 20.85 -29.47
N LEU A 333 -43.53 19.57 -29.74
CA LEU A 333 -44.36 18.77 -30.64
C LEU A 333 -45.79 18.61 -30.10
N TRP A 334 -45.94 18.43 -28.80
CA TRP A 334 -47.25 18.38 -28.13
C TRP A 334 -47.99 19.71 -28.23
N LEU A 335 -47.32 20.82 -27.93
CA LEU A 335 -47.89 22.16 -28.07
C LEU A 335 -48.23 22.46 -29.53
N TYR A 336 -47.37 22.10 -30.48
CA TYR A 336 -47.63 22.25 -31.90
C TYR A 336 -48.86 21.46 -32.34
N ARG A 337 -48.97 20.19 -31.92
CA ARG A 337 -50.17 19.36 -32.18
C ARG A 337 -51.42 19.91 -31.49
N TYR A 338 -51.28 20.47 -30.29
CA TYR A 338 -52.37 21.12 -29.56
C TYR A 338 -52.87 22.37 -30.30
N PHE A 339 -51.97 23.25 -30.76
CA PHE A 339 -52.32 24.42 -31.56
C PHE A 339 -52.89 24.04 -32.94
N GLN A 340 -52.37 23.00 -33.58
CA GLN A 340 -52.94 22.43 -34.82
C GLN A 340 -54.38 21.93 -34.61
N ARG A 341 -54.66 21.23 -33.51
CA ARG A 341 -56.02 20.82 -33.15
C ARG A 341 -56.93 22.03 -32.87
N ARG A 342 -56.42 23.06 -32.19
CA ARG A 342 -57.17 24.28 -31.92
C ARG A 342 -57.51 25.05 -33.20
N LYS A 343 -56.58 25.14 -34.16
CA LYS A 343 -56.84 25.71 -35.49
C LYS A 343 -57.92 24.93 -36.25
N LYS A 344 -57.91 23.59 -36.20
CA LYS A 344 -58.97 22.76 -36.82
C LYS A 344 -60.33 22.91 -36.14
N GLY A 345 -60.37 23.24 -34.84
CA GLY A 345 -61.61 23.56 -34.12
C GLY A 345 -62.25 24.90 -34.50
N THR A 346 -61.46 25.87 -34.98
CA THR A 346 -61.96 27.18 -35.43
C THR A 346 -62.55 27.21 -36.85
N TYR A 347 -62.31 26.19 -37.69
CA TYR A 347 -62.89 26.11 -39.04
C TYR A 347 -64.24 25.37 -39.09
N LEU A 348 -64.69 24.75 -37.99
CA LEU A 348 -65.95 23.98 -37.92
C LEU A 348 -67.09 24.74 -37.22
N THR A 349 -66.89 26.01 -36.85
CA THR A 349 -67.88 26.84 -36.13
C THR A 349 -68.20 28.16 -36.84
N ASP A 350 -67.87 28.30 -38.12
CA ASP A 350 -68.15 29.53 -38.90
C ASP A 350 -68.92 29.21 -40.19
N GLU A 351 -69.94 28.35 -40.06
CA GLU A 351 -70.90 28.05 -41.12
C GLU A 351 -72.32 28.08 -40.54
N SER A 352 -72.71 29.24 -39.96
CA SER A 352 -74.12 29.57 -39.70
C SER A 352 -74.27 31.06 -39.34
N HIS A 353 -74.60 31.92 -40.32
CA HIS A 353 -75.76 32.83 -40.29
C HIS A 353 -75.68 33.99 -41.32
N ARG A 354 -76.64 33.93 -42.27
CA ARG A 354 -77.47 35.00 -42.89
C ARG A 354 -76.88 36.10 -43.80
N GLU A 355 -77.23 35.94 -45.09
CA GLU A 355 -77.91 36.87 -46.04
C GLU A 355 -78.13 38.34 -45.66
N VAL A 356 -77.85 39.29 -46.58
CA VAL A 356 -78.82 40.01 -47.47
C VAL A 356 -78.06 40.68 -48.64
N GLN A 357 -78.68 40.69 -49.83
CA GLN A 357 -78.26 41.30 -51.11
C GLN A 357 -78.15 42.84 -51.13
N PHE A 358 -77.39 43.41 -52.08
CA PHE A 358 -77.91 44.40 -53.07
C PHE A 358 -76.93 44.56 -54.27
N THR A 359 -77.48 45.05 -55.38
CA THR A 359 -77.11 44.90 -56.81
C THR A 359 -76.30 46.03 -57.49
N SER A 360 -75.75 45.65 -58.66
CA SER A 360 -75.44 46.40 -59.91
C SER A 360 -74.32 47.44 -60.00
N LEU A 361 -73.35 47.17 -60.88
CA LEU A 361 -73.20 47.83 -62.19
C LEU A 361 -72.57 46.86 -63.19
#